data_AF-A0A9E0TSL0-F1
#
_entry.id   AF-A0A9E0TSL0-F1
#
_cell.length_a   1.000
_cell.length_b   1.000
_cell.length_c   1.000
_cell.angle_alpha   90.00
_cell.angle_beta   90.00
_cell.angle_gamma   90.00
#
_symmetry.space_group_name_H-M   'P 1'
#
loop_
_entity.id
_entity.type
_entity.pdbx_description
1 polymer ?
#
loop_
_entity_poly.entity_id
_entity_poly.type
_entity_poly.pdbx_seq_one_letter_code
_entity_poly.pdbx_strand_id
1 'polypeptide(L)' 'MINNKETLTNEALKKHFHDNFELALFTINVARYLIKAGHEVDIPQLLKEIQKNPSLYTPEQLAAIEKAESEDNPHEESAP' A
#
# COMPACT_ATOMS: atom_id res chain seq x y z
N MET A 1 -14.88 -24.00 -17.83
CA MET A 1 -14.63 -23.24 -16.58
C MET A 1 -13.30 -23.70 -16.01
N ILE A 2 -12.25 -22.89 -16.16
CA ILE A 2 -10.93 -23.18 -15.58
C ILE A 2 -10.77 -22.26 -14.37
N ASN A 3 -10.79 -22.86 -13.18
CA ASN A 3 -10.50 -22.23 -11.90
C ASN A 3 -8.98 -22.05 -11.78
N ASN A 4 -8.44 -20.89 -12.16
CA ASN A 4 -7.08 -20.50 -11.78
C ASN A 4 -7.13 -19.19 -11.00
N LYS A 5 -7.32 -19.32 -9.67
CA LYS A 5 -6.96 -18.28 -8.70
C LYS A 5 -5.44 -18.18 -8.70
N GLU A 6 -4.85 -17.53 -9.69
CA GLU A 6 -3.41 -17.27 -9.73
C GLU A 6 -3.11 -16.14 -8.75
N THR A 7 -2.92 -16.51 -7.48
CA THR A 7 -2.10 -15.70 -6.57
C THR A 7 -0.72 -15.61 -7.21
N LEU A 8 -0.20 -14.40 -7.41
CA LEU A 8 1.15 -14.21 -7.92
C LEU A 8 2.13 -15.01 -7.05
N THR A 9 3.03 -15.75 -7.69
CA THR A 9 4.13 -16.41 -6.99
C THR A 9 5.08 -15.34 -6.43
N ASN A 10 5.88 -15.69 -5.42
CA ASN A 10 6.89 -14.77 -4.86
C ASN A 10 7.80 -14.19 -5.96
N GLU A 11 8.15 -14.98 -6.98
CA GLU A 11 8.95 -14.53 -8.13
C GLU A 11 8.21 -13.55 -9.04
N ALA A 12 6.89 -13.66 -9.16
CA ALA A 12 6.10 -12.70 -9.92
C ALA A 12 5.89 -11.38 -9.16
N LEU A 13 5.79 -11.44 -7.83
CA LEU A 13 5.79 -10.26 -6.96
C LEU A 13 7.12 -9.52 -6.96
N LYS A 14 8.25 -10.24 -7.10
CA LYS A 14 9.58 -9.64 -7.23
C LYS A 14 9.74 -8.70 -8.44
N LYS A 15 8.88 -8.82 -9.45
CA LYS A 15 8.84 -7.89 -10.60
C LYS A 15 8.25 -6.53 -10.24
N HIS A 16 7.51 -6.46 -9.14
CA HIS A 16 6.82 -5.27 -8.66
C HIS A 16 7.46 -4.70 -7.39
N PHE A 17 8.10 -5.54 -6.57
CA PHE A 17 8.74 -5.18 -5.31
C PHE A 17 10.11 -5.87 -5.23
N HIS A 18 11.19 -5.15 -4.92
CA HIS A 18 12.52 -5.75 -4.80
C HIS A 18 12.58 -6.80 -3.69
N ASP A 19 11.84 -6.59 -2.60
CA ASP A 19 11.79 -7.48 -1.47
C ASP A 19 10.45 -7.42 -0.72
N ASN A 20 10.35 -8.24 0.33
CA ASN A 20 9.13 -8.33 1.14
C ASN A 20 8.90 -7.06 1.99
N PHE A 21 9.94 -6.26 2.27
CA PHE A 21 9.79 -5.01 3.01
C PHE A 21 9.14 -3.94 2.14
N GLU A 22 9.52 -3.84 0.86
CA GLU A 22 8.85 -2.95 -0.10
C GLU A 22 7.37 -3.31 -0.25
N LEU A 23 7.05 -4.61 -0.38
CA LEU A 23 5.66 -5.07 -0.43
C LEU A 23 4.89 -4.74 0.86
N ALA A 24 5.52 -4.93 2.02
CA ALA A 24 4.90 -4.61 3.31
C ALA A 24 4.64 -3.10 3.45
N LEU A 25 5.62 -2.27 3.10
CA LEU A 25 5.50 -0.82 3.12
C LEU A 25 4.39 -0.33 2.18
N PHE A 26 4.36 -0.85 0.95
CA PHE A 26 3.30 -0.58 -0.01
C PHE A 26 1.91 -0.95 0.55
N THR A 27 1.78 -2.15 1.13
CA THR A 27 0.53 -2.63 1.73
C THR A 27 0.07 -1.72 2.87
N ILE A 28 1.00 -1.28 3.73
CA ILE A 28 0.71 -0.34 4.83
C ILE A 28 0.21 0.99 4.28
N ASN A 29 0.86 1.54 3.26
CA ASN A 29 0.47 2.82 2.67
C ASN A 29 -0.92 2.78 2.03
N VAL A 30 -1.25 1.68 1.34
CA VAL A 30 -2.59 1.46 0.79
C VAL A 30 -3.63 1.30 1.91
N ALA A 31 -3.32 0.55 2.96
CA ALA A 31 -4.23 0.40 4.10
C ALA A 31 -4.56 1.76 4.73
N ARG A 32 -3.53 2.61 4.92
CA ARG A 32 -3.70 3.97 5.46
C ARG A 32 -4.61 4.82 4.56
N TYR A 33 -4.44 4.74 3.23
CA TYR A 33 -5.31 5.44 2.29
C TYR A 33 -6.78 5.04 2.44
N LEU A 34 -7.04 3.73 2.43
CA LEU A 34 -8.38 3.19 2.53
C LEU A 34 -9.05 3.60 3.85
N ILE A 35 -8.32 3.51 4.97
CA ILE A 35 -8.80 3.97 6.28
C ILE A 35 -9.15 5.47 6.26
N LYS A 36 -8.29 6.33 5.70
CA LYS A 36 -8.55 7.78 5.59
C LYS A 36 -9.77 8.08 4.72
N ALA A 37 -10.01 7.29 3.68
CA ALA A 37 -11.19 7.39 2.83
C ALA A 37 -12.46 6.80 3.48
N GLY A 38 -12.38 6.30 4.72
CA GLY A 38 -13.51 5.73 5.45
C GLY A 38 -13.84 4.29 5.09
N HIS A 39 -12.92 3.59 4.41
CA HIS A 39 -13.05 2.17 4.10
C HIS A 39 -12.49 1.31 5.24
N GLU A 40 -13.22 0.24 5.58
CA GLU A 40 -12.71 -0.82 6.44
C GLU A 40 -11.66 -1.64 5.70
N VAL A 41 -10.54 -1.94 6.37
CA VAL A 41 -9.41 -2.66 5.77
C VAL A 41 -9.14 -3.93 6.56
N ASP A 42 -9.26 -5.07 5.89
CA ASP A 42 -8.73 -6.35 6.36
C ASP A 42 -7.38 -6.62 5.68
N ILE A 43 -6.31 -6.65 6.48
CA ILE A 43 -4.92 -6.78 5.98
C ILE A 43 -4.71 -8.06 5.14
N PRO A 44 -5.15 -9.26 5.58
CA PRO A 44 -5.16 -10.46 4.75
C PRO A 44 -5.84 -10.30 3.39
N GLN A 45 -6.98 -9.62 3.33
CA GLN A 45 -7.70 -9.38 2.09
C GLN A 45 -6.96 -8.38 1.19
N LEU A 46 -6.48 -7.28 1.77
CA LEU A 46 -5.70 -6.27 1.06
C LEU A 46 -4.44 -6.87 0.44
N LEU A 47 -3.71 -7.70 1.19
CA LEU A 47 -2.53 -8.37 0.67
C LEU A 47 -2.87 -9.29 -0.51
N LYS A 48 -4.00 -10.03 -0.45
CA LYS A 48 -4.46 -10.85 -1.58
C LYS A 48 -4.85 -10.02 -2.79
N GLU A 49 -5.38 -8.81 -2.60
CA GLU A 49 -5.74 -7.90 -3.69
C GLU A 49 -4.48 -7.33 -4.36
N ILE A 50 -3.50 -6.87 -3.58
CA ILE A 50 -2.19 -6.42 -4.07
C ILE A 50 -1.47 -7.56 -4.79
N GLN A 51 -1.55 -8.78 -4.27
CA GLN A 51 -0.99 -9.97 -4.90
C GLN A 51 -1.71 -10.41 -6.18
N LYS A 52 -2.91 -9.92 -6.45
CA LYS A 52 -3.60 -10.18 -7.72
C LYS A 52 -3.37 -9.05 -8.73
N ASN A 53 -3.35 -7.82 -8.23
CA ASN A 53 -3.21 -6.61 -9.03
C ASN A 53 -2.23 -5.65 -8.35
N PRO A 54 -0.91 -5.87 -8.50
CA PRO A 54 0.09 -4.99 -7.89
C PRO A 54 0.10 -3.58 -8.51
N SER A 55 -0.50 -3.40 -9.70
CA SER A 55 -0.63 -2.11 -10.37
C SER A 55 -1.87 -1.31 -9.95
N LEU A 56 -2.68 -1.83 -9.02
CA LEU A 56 -3.95 -1.20 -8.64
C LEU A 56 -3.75 0.12 -7.89
N TYR A 57 -2.57 0.31 -7.30
CA TYR A 57 -2.15 1.54 -6.65
C TYR A 57 -0.82 1.98 -7.26
N THR A 58 -0.75 3.19 -7.81
CA THR A 58 0.47 3.67 -8.45
C THR A 58 1.44 4.29 -7.44
N PRO A 59 2.76 4.29 -7.74
CA PRO A 59 3.72 5.02 -6.93
C PRO A 59 3.37 6.50 -6.75
N GLU A 60 2.72 7.16 -7.73
CA GLU A 60 2.29 8.55 -7.56
C GLU A 60 1.14 8.70 -6.56
N GLN A 61 0.18 7.76 -6.56
CA GLN A 61 -0.90 7.73 -5.56
C GLN A 61 -0.34 7.52 -4.15
N LEU A 62 0.74 6.74 -4.01
CA LEU A 62 1.42 6.51 -2.74
C LEU A 62 2.30 7.68 -2.30
N ALA A 63 3.02 8.31 -3.24
CA ALA A 63 3.84 9.49 -2.97
C ALA A 63 2.98 10.70 -2.55
N ALA A 64 1.78 10.84 -3.09
CA ALA A 64 0.83 11.86 -2.66
C ALA A 64 0.40 11.69 -1.19
N ILE A 65 0.39 10.45 -0.68
CA ILE A 65 0.02 10.14 0.71
C ILE A 65 1.15 10.52 1.69
N GLU A 66 2.41 10.19 1.38
CA GLU A 66 3.57 10.62 2.19
C GLU A 66 3.69 12.14 2.25
N LYS A 67 3.42 12.82 1.13
CA LYS A 67 3.47 14.28 1.07
C LYS A 67 2.36 14.95 1.88
N ALA A 68 1.16 14.39 1.87
CA ALA A 68 0.05 14.87 2.70
C ALA A 68 0.32 14.70 4.21
N GLU A 69 1.17 13.75 4.62
CA GLU A 69 1.53 13.55 6.03
C GLU A 69 2.67 14.45 6.52
N SER A 70 3.48 14.99 5.61
CA SER A 70 4.57 15.93 5.94
C SER A 70 4.10 17.38 6.00
N GLU A 71 2.96 17.72 5.38
CA GLU A 71 2.39 19.08 5.40
C GLU A 71 1.39 19.30 6.56
N ASP A 72 0.97 18.25 7.27
CA ASP A 72 -0.06 18.32 8.33
C ASP A 72 0.51 18.21 9.77
N ASN A 73 1.82 18.45 9.95
CA ASN A 73 2.44 18.57 11.28
C ASN A 73 2.85 20.03 11.58
N PRO A 74 1.95 20.87 12.11
CA PRO A 74 2.29 22.22 12.58
C PRO A 74 2.93 22.25 13.99
N HIS A 75 3.28 21.11 14.58
CA HIS A 75 3.85 21.06 15.93
C HIS A 75 5.35 20.80 15.94
N GLU A 76 6.12 21.81 15.55
CA GLU A 76 7.47 22.04 16.12
C GLU A 76 7.90 23.51 15.93
N GLU A 77 7.04 24.46 16.30
CA GLU A 77 7.50 25.81 16.67
C GLU A 77 6.94 26.13 18.05
N SER A 78 7.81 26.59 18.94
CA SER A 78 7.57 27.02 20.32
C SER A 78 7.80 25.94 21.40
N ALA A 79 9.07 25.59 21.63
CA ALA A 79 9.55 25.42 23.00
C ALA A 79 10.37 26.68 23.38
N PRO A 80 10.25 27.18 24.61
CA PRO A 80 10.62 28.54 25.03
C PRO A 80 12.13 28.83 25.05
#